data_AF-M2QYE5-F1
#
_entry.id   AF-M2QYE5-F1
#
_cell.length_a   1.000
_cell.length_b   1.000
_cell.length_c   1.000
_cell.angle_alpha   90.00
_cell.angle_beta   90.00
_cell.angle_gamma   90.00
#
_symmetry.space_group_name_H-M   'P 1'
#
loop_
_entity.id
_entity.type
_entity.pdbx_description
1 polymer ?
#
loop_
_entity_poly.entity_id
_entity_poly.type
_entity_poly.pdbx_seq_one_letter_code
_entity_poly.pdbx_strand_id
1 'polypeptide(L)'
;MLREALALSEELLSFQENLLGLNESISAPPRRKRRTDHDSASPSEFSEPASLLEAAYHAHLVPTLAKWSAKVQAVTPNVLLGPKSAFNRDKAAARVVGMVGDVLRTDGAKLIARTRTRRGKHGRLAPLSSDEEDAELFDDTDFYQQLLRDVIKARGGDGAGEHDWMAAQRERKARRKAQVDTEAGKGRKIRYEVHPKLQNFMVPVPISRGDWHEEQIDGLFSSLLGAGSFVS
;
A
#
# COMPACT_ATOMS: atom_id res chain seq x y z
N MET A 1 21.41 19.75 24.39
CA MET A 1 20.91 18.79 23.38
C MET A 1 20.73 19.44 22.00
N LEU A 2 19.68 20.24 21.73
CA LEU A 2 19.50 20.82 20.38
C LEU A 2 20.65 21.75 19.96
N ARG A 3 21.10 22.67 20.83
CA ARG A 3 22.22 23.57 20.53
C ARG A 3 23.55 22.85 20.25
N GLU A 4 23.84 21.79 20.99
CA GLU A 4 25.05 20.98 20.79
C GLU A 4 24.99 20.20 19.48
N ALA A 5 23.82 19.62 19.16
CA ALA A 5 23.61 18.95 17.87
C ALA A 5 23.74 19.93 16.69
N LEU A 6 23.29 21.18 16.87
CA LEU A 6 23.44 22.23 15.87
C LEU A 6 24.91 22.60 15.66
N ALA A 7 25.65 22.86 16.74
CA ALA A 7 27.09 23.14 16.65
C ALA A 7 27.84 21.99 15.96
N LEU A 8 27.55 20.74 16.33
CA LEU A 8 28.14 19.55 15.69
C LEU A 8 27.82 19.47 14.20
N SER A 9 26.57 19.76 13.79
CA SER A 9 26.19 19.73 12.37
C SER A 9 26.91 20.80 11.55
N GLU A 10 27.12 21.99 12.10
CA GLU A 10 27.90 23.04 11.44
C GLU A 10 29.37 22.65 11.32
N GLU A 11 29.96 22.09 12.37
CA GLU A 11 31.33 21.57 12.36
C GLU A 11 31.50 20.46 11.32
N LEU A 12 30.61 19.47 11.30
CA LEU A 12 30.64 18.36 10.33
C LEU A 12 30.54 18.85 8.89
N LEU A 13 29.64 19.80 8.61
CA LEU A 13 29.50 20.35 7.27
C LEU A 13 30.74 21.17 6.87
N SER A 14 31.32 21.95 7.80
CA SER A 14 32.57 22.67 7.53
C SER A 14 33.75 21.71 7.27
N PHE A 15 33.81 20.60 8.01
CA PHE A 15 34.80 19.56 7.80
C PHE A 15 34.62 18.88 6.45
N GLN A 16 33.37 18.58 6.07
CA GLN A 16 33.04 18.01 4.77
C GLN A 16 33.43 18.95 3.62
N GLU A 17 33.11 20.25 3.72
CA GLU A 17 33.52 21.26 2.74
C GLU A 17 35.03 21.32 2.57
N ASN A 18 35.76 21.32 3.68
CA ASN A 18 37.23 21.31 3.66
C ASN A 18 37.79 20.04 3.01
N LEU A 19 37.24 18.86 3.32
CA LEU A 19 37.66 17.61 2.70
C LEU A 19 37.38 17.56 1.19
N LEU A 20 36.22 18.06 0.77
CA LEU A 20 35.84 18.11 -0.64
C LEU A 20 36.72 19.10 -1.43
N GLY A 21 37.04 20.24 -0.82
CA GLY A 21 37.96 21.23 -1.39
C GLY A 21 39.39 20.69 -1.54
N LEU A 22 39.88 19.95 -0.54
CA LEU A 22 41.24 19.40 -0.54
C LEU A 22 41.42 18.21 -1.49
N ASN A 23 40.45 17.29 -1.55
CA ASN A 23 40.62 16.03 -2.27
C ASN A 23 40.16 16.09 -3.73
N GLU A 24 39.06 16.78 -4.00
CA GLU A 24 38.37 16.68 -5.30
C GLU A 24 38.16 18.05 -5.98
N SER A 25 38.65 19.15 -5.37
CA SER A 25 38.49 20.53 -5.87
C SER A 25 37.02 20.93 -6.11
N ILE A 26 36.11 20.38 -5.31
CA ILE A 26 34.68 20.64 -5.42
C ILE A 26 34.35 21.92 -4.66
N SER A 27 33.87 22.93 -5.40
CA SER A 27 33.46 24.20 -4.80
C SER A 27 32.07 24.07 -4.21
N ALA A 28 31.98 24.05 -2.88
CA ALA A 28 30.70 24.08 -2.18
C ALA A 28 30.04 25.47 -2.30
N PRO A 29 28.71 25.55 -2.45
CA PRO A 29 28.01 26.82 -2.51
C PRO A 29 28.17 27.61 -1.20
N PRO A 30 28.27 28.95 -1.26
CA PRO A 30 28.53 29.77 -0.08
C PRO A 30 27.38 29.68 0.92
N ARG A 31 27.71 29.40 2.18
CA ARG A 31 26.72 29.28 3.27
C ARG A 31 26.79 30.46 4.22
N ARG A 32 25.63 30.88 4.73
CA ARG A 32 25.54 31.82 5.85
C ARG A 32 25.75 31.05 7.15
N LYS A 33 26.86 31.33 7.87
CA LYS A 33 27.07 30.84 9.24
C LYS A 33 25.93 31.32 10.13
N ARG A 34 25.22 30.40 10.79
CA ARG A 34 24.03 30.75 11.56
C ARG A 34 24.45 31.13 12.98
N ARG A 35 23.71 32.07 13.59
CA ARG A 35 23.81 32.30 15.03
C ARG A 35 22.99 31.22 15.70
N THR A 36 23.63 30.40 16.52
CA THR A 36 23.05 29.27 17.28
C THR A 36 22.01 29.67 18.34
N ASP A 37 21.65 30.95 18.40
CA ASP A 37 20.79 31.54 19.43
C ASP A 37 19.28 31.47 19.08
N HIS A 38 18.91 31.00 17.88
CA HIS A 38 17.52 31.09 17.39
C HIS A 38 16.71 29.82 17.71
N ASP A 39 15.81 29.90 18.70
CA ASP A 39 14.88 28.82 19.09
C ASP A 39 13.71 28.61 18.08
N SER A 40 13.73 29.26 16.90
CA SER A 40 12.63 29.27 15.92
C SER A 40 12.98 28.72 14.53
N ALA A 41 14.12 28.05 14.39
CA ALA A 41 14.56 27.53 13.09
C ALA A 41 13.76 26.28 12.69
N SER A 42 13.23 26.27 11.46
CA SER A 42 12.43 25.17 10.93
C SER A 42 13.33 23.98 10.49
N PRO A 43 12.87 22.72 10.60
CA PRO A 43 13.63 21.54 10.18
C PRO A 43 14.17 21.62 8.73
N SER A 44 13.37 22.22 7.83
CA SER A 44 13.71 22.44 6.43
C SER A 44 14.92 23.34 6.22
N GLU A 45 15.09 24.36 7.07
CA GLU A 45 16.25 25.24 6.98
C GLU A 45 17.55 24.48 7.26
N PHE A 46 17.54 23.42 8.08
CA PHE A 46 18.76 22.64 8.36
C PHE A 46 19.16 21.70 7.22
N SER A 47 18.17 21.18 6.48
CA SER A 47 18.43 20.27 5.35
C SER A 47 19.01 21.00 4.15
N GLU A 48 18.57 22.23 3.89
CA GLU A 48 18.94 23.01 2.70
C GLU A 48 20.46 23.04 2.42
N PRO A 49 21.36 23.44 3.36
CA PRO A 49 22.79 23.48 3.09
C PRO A 49 23.37 22.09 2.79
N ALA A 50 22.89 21.04 3.47
CA ALA A 50 23.33 19.67 3.21
C ALA A 50 22.90 19.22 1.80
N SER A 51 21.66 19.51 1.41
CA SER A 51 21.13 19.20 0.08
C SER A 51 21.85 19.94 -1.05
N LEU A 52 22.21 21.21 -0.84
CA LEU A 52 22.97 22.00 -1.82
C LEU A 52 24.39 21.45 -2.01
N LEU A 53 25.05 21.07 -0.91
CA LEU A 53 26.37 20.44 -0.96
C LEU A 53 26.31 19.07 -1.65
N GLU A 54 25.30 18.27 -1.33
CA GLU A 54 25.06 16.97 -1.98
C GLU A 54 24.83 17.14 -3.49
N ALA A 55 24.06 18.14 -3.91
CA ALA A 55 23.83 18.46 -5.31
C ALA A 55 25.13 18.82 -6.05
N ALA A 56 26.01 19.60 -5.43
CA ALA A 56 27.32 19.94 -6.00
C ALA A 56 28.25 18.71 -6.09
N TYR A 57 28.24 17.86 -5.06
CA TYR A 57 29.04 16.63 -5.02
C TYR A 57 28.51 15.53 -5.95
N HIS A 58 27.21 15.56 -6.30
CA HIS A 58 26.55 14.48 -7.05
C HIS A 58 27.25 14.13 -8.37
N ALA A 59 27.79 15.14 -9.08
CA ALA A 59 28.52 14.95 -10.33
C ALA A 59 29.79 14.08 -10.17
N HIS A 60 30.41 14.08 -8.98
CA HIS A 60 31.59 13.29 -8.64
C HIS A 60 31.23 11.95 -7.99
N LEU A 61 30.16 11.93 -7.17
CA LEU A 61 29.63 10.74 -6.52
C LEU A 61 29.24 9.65 -7.53
N VAL A 62 28.52 10.00 -8.59
CA VAL A 62 28.02 9.01 -9.55
C VAL A 62 29.15 8.27 -10.28
N PRO A 63 30.18 8.94 -10.83
CA PRO A 63 31.36 8.29 -11.40
C PRO A 63 32.15 7.44 -10.41
N THR A 64 32.33 7.91 -9.17
CA THR A 64 33.08 7.14 -8.15
C THR A 64 32.33 5.86 -7.77
N LEU A 65 31.02 5.94 -7.53
CA LEU A 65 30.17 4.75 -7.31
C LEU A 65 30.19 3.80 -8.50
N ALA A 66 30.17 4.33 -9.73
CA ALA A 66 30.28 3.53 -10.95
C ALA A 66 31.62 2.78 -11.05
N LYS A 67 32.73 3.43 -10.66
CA LYS A 67 34.06 2.82 -10.62
C LYS A 67 34.14 1.70 -9.58
N TRP A 68 33.61 1.95 -8.39
CA TRP A 68 33.61 0.96 -7.30
C TRP A 68 32.67 -0.21 -7.60
N SER A 69 31.49 0.03 -8.17
CA SER A 69 30.58 -1.04 -8.57
C SER A 69 31.20 -1.93 -9.64
N ALA A 70 31.89 -1.36 -10.63
CA ALA A 70 32.61 -2.12 -11.65
C ALA A 70 33.74 -2.97 -11.04
N LYS A 71 34.49 -2.42 -10.07
CA LYS A 71 35.52 -3.19 -9.34
C LYS A 71 34.93 -4.37 -8.56
N VAL A 72 33.82 -4.15 -7.86
CA VAL A 72 33.15 -5.21 -7.09
C VAL A 72 32.58 -6.29 -8.01
N GLN A 73 31.98 -5.90 -9.14
CA GLN A 73 31.49 -6.85 -10.14
C GLN A 73 32.62 -7.66 -10.78
N ALA A 74 33.79 -7.06 -11.00
CA ALA A 74 34.95 -7.76 -11.55
C ALA A 74 35.52 -8.81 -10.58
N VAL A 75 35.49 -8.56 -9.26
CA VAL A 75 35.99 -9.49 -8.24
C VAL A 75 34.94 -10.55 -7.87
N THR A 76 33.66 -10.18 -7.83
CA THR A 76 32.56 -11.05 -7.44
C THR A 76 31.33 -10.85 -8.33
N PRO A 77 31.25 -11.51 -9.50
CA PRO A 77 30.19 -11.27 -10.48
C PRO A 77 28.77 -11.65 -10.01
N ASN A 78 28.63 -12.49 -8.98
CA ASN A 78 27.34 -13.05 -8.53
C ASN A 78 26.99 -12.76 -7.05
N VAL A 79 27.75 -11.92 -6.33
CA VAL A 79 27.50 -11.67 -4.90
C VAL A 79 26.37 -10.65 -4.67
N LEU A 80 26.19 -9.69 -5.59
CA LEU A 80 25.15 -8.65 -5.47
C LEU A 80 23.89 -8.94 -6.27
N LEU A 81 24.00 -9.71 -7.35
CA LEU A 81 22.88 -10.22 -8.10
C LEU A 81 22.96 -11.73 -8.05
N GLY A 82 22.06 -12.36 -7.29
CA GLY A 82 22.00 -13.82 -7.21
C GLY A 82 21.90 -14.45 -8.61
N PRO A 83 22.22 -15.75 -8.75
CA PRO A 83 22.39 -16.44 -10.04
C PRO A 83 21.15 -16.38 -10.96
N LYS A 84 20.00 -15.93 -10.46
CA LYS A 84 18.73 -15.79 -11.18
C LYS A 84 18.04 -14.43 -10.94
N SER A 85 18.74 -13.37 -10.56
CA SER A 85 18.11 -12.05 -10.42
C SER A 85 17.68 -11.54 -11.80
N ALA A 86 16.36 -11.60 -12.05
CA ALA A 86 15.67 -11.17 -13.25
C ALA A 86 15.59 -9.64 -13.41
N PHE A 87 16.49 -8.88 -12.77
CA PHE A 87 16.75 -7.50 -13.16
C PHE A 87 17.59 -7.49 -14.44
N ASN A 88 16.91 -7.82 -15.53
CA ASN A 88 17.20 -7.40 -16.90
C ASN A 88 18.63 -7.68 -17.42
N ARG A 89 18.86 -8.93 -17.84
CA ARG A 89 20.09 -9.31 -18.58
C ARG A 89 20.32 -8.47 -19.84
N ASP A 90 19.25 -7.93 -20.45
CA ASP A 90 19.34 -7.17 -21.70
C ASP A 90 19.65 -5.68 -21.50
N LYS A 91 19.53 -5.17 -20.26
CA LYS A 91 19.90 -3.79 -19.89
C LYS A 91 21.06 -3.72 -18.89
N ALA A 92 21.86 -4.78 -18.77
CA ALA A 92 23.02 -4.85 -17.88
C ALA A 92 24.11 -3.79 -18.17
N ALA A 93 24.02 -3.06 -19.28
CA ALA A 93 24.87 -1.91 -19.59
C ALA A 93 24.47 -0.62 -18.83
N ALA A 94 23.22 -0.50 -18.36
CA ALA A 94 22.79 0.62 -17.53
C ALA A 94 23.21 0.35 -16.08
N ARG A 95 24.24 1.05 -15.62
CA ARG A 95 24.66 1.05 -14.21
C ARG A 95 23.45 1.31 -13.31
N VAL A 96 23.33 0.60 -12.19
CA VAL A 96 22.18 0.66 -11.24
C VAL A 96 21.68 2.10 -11.00
N VAL A 97 22.61 3.05 -10.82
CA VAL A 97 22.29 4.47 -10.62
C VAL A 97 21.52 5.09 -11.80
N GLY A 98 21.91 4.76 -13.04
CA GLY A 98 21.20 5.21 -14.25
C GLY A 98 19.81 4.62 -14.35
N MET A 99 19.64 3.33 -14.02
CA MET A 99 18.33 2.68 -14.00
C MET A 99 17.38 3.31 -12.97
N VAL A 100 17.89 3.60 -11.76
CA VAL A 100 17.11 4.33 -10.74
C VAL A 100 16.74 5.73 -11.25
N GLY A 101 17.69 6.43 -11.86
CA GLY A 101 17.46 7.75 -12.47
C GLY A 101 16.36 7.73 -13.54
N ASP A 102 16.38 6.74 -14.43
CA ASP A 102 15.37 6.59 -15.49
C ASP A 102 13.98 6.34 -14.90
N VAL A 103 13.87 5.41 -13.93
CA VAL A 103 12.60 5.11 -13.25
C VAL A 103 12.06 6.33 -12.49
N LEU A 104 12.92 7.08 -11.80
CA LEU A 104 12.52 8.31 -11.12
C LEU A 104 12.07 9.40 -12.11
N ARG A 105 12.65 9.46 -13.31
CA ARG A 105 12.24 10.41 -14.36
C ARG A 105 10.92 10.02 -15.03
N THR A 106 10.68 8.74 -15.29
CA THR A 106 9.48 8.28 -16.01
C THR A 106 8.29 8.07 -15.10
N ASP A 107 8.50 7.47 -13.93
CA ASP A 107 7.44 7.01 -13.04
C ASP A 107 7.52 7.61 -11.63
N GLY A 108 8.48 8.49 -11.34
CA GLY A 108 8.68 9.08 -10.01
C GLY A 108 7.41 9.71 -9.43
N ALA A 109 6.68 10.50 -10.22
CA ALA A 109 5.42 11.12 -9.78
C ALA A 109 4.37 10.07 -9.38
N LYS A 110 4.24 8.99 -10.16
CA LYS A 110 3.30 7.89 -9.86
C LYS A 110 3.72 7.10 -8.61
N LEU A 111 5.03 6.90 -8.43
CA LEU A 111 5.57 6.22 -7.25
C LEU A 111 5.32 7.04 -5.98
N ILE A 112 5.53 8.36 -6.04
CA ILE A 112 5.22 9.28 -4.94
C ILE A 112 3.72 9.25 -4.62
N ALA A 113 2.85 9.40 -5.63
CA ALA A 113 1.39 9.32 -5.46
C ALA A 113 0.96 8.00 -4.79
N ARG A 114 1.56 6.86 -5.21
CA ARG A 114 1.29 5.55 -4.60
C ARG A 114 1.65 5.46 -3.13
N THR A 115 2.73 6.13 -2.70
CA THR A 115 3.14 6.18 -1.28
C THR A 115 2.30 7.16 -0.47
N ARG A 116 1.70 8.17 -1.09
CA ARG A 116 0.82 9.15 -0.44
C ARG A 116 -0.65 8.73 -0.39
N THR A 117 -0.98 7.59 -0.99
CA THR A 117 -2.34 7.05 -0.98
C THR A 117 -2.52 6.09 0.18
N ARG A 118 -3.45 6.41 1.08
CA ARG A 118 -3.74 5.59 2.27
C ARG A 118 -4.54 4.34 1.93
N ARG A 119 -4.10 3.16 2.40
CA ARG A 119 -4.79 1.87 2.15
C ARG A 119 -5.36 1.20 3.41
N GLY A 120 -5.20 1.85 4.57
CA GLY A 120 -5.60 1.34 5.88
C GLY A 120 -7.08 1.53 6.20
N LYS A 121 -7.64 0.64 7.04
CA LYS A 121 -9.06 0.64 7.47
C LYS A 121 -9.36 1.57 8.67
N HIS A 122 -8.33 2.15 9.29
CA HIS A 122 -8.51 2.97 10.49
C HIS A 122 -9.01 4.38 10.15
N GLY A 123 -10.03 4.87 10.85
CA GLY A 123 -10.53 6.25 10.67
C GLY A 123 -9.46 7.29 10.98
N ARG A 124 -9.41 8.38 10.21
CA ARG A 124 -8.56 9.55 10.53
C ARG A 124 -9.33 10.40 11.53
N LEU A 125 -8.62 11.10 12.44
CA LEU A 125 -9.22 12.11 13.30
C LEU A 125 -9.53 13.42 12.54
N ALA A 126 -8.94 13.60 11.34
CA ALA A 126 -9.09 14.79 10.49
C ALA A 126 -9.93 14.50 9.23
N PRO A 127 -10.73 15.47 8.74
CA PRO A 127 -11.66 15.29 7.64
C PRO A 127 -10.94 15.44 6.29
N LEU A 128 -10.09 14.49 5.94
CA LEU A 128 -9.59 14.33 4.57
C LEU A 128 -10.36 13.18 3.91
N SER A 129 -10.83 13.40 2.69
CA SER A 129 -11.49 12.37 1.91
C SER A 129 -10.52 11.19 1.67
N SER A 130 -11.01 9.95 1.54
CA SER A 130 -10.14 8.77 1.47
C SER A 130 -9.25 8.70 0.24
N ASP A 131 -9.49 9.58 -0.74
CA ASP A 131 -8.94 9.49 -2.09
C ASP A 131 -8.00 10.66 -2.43
N GLU A 132 -7.73 11.54 -1.46
CA GLU A 132 -6.78 12.65 -1.62
C GLU A 132 -5.34 12.23 -1.28
N GLU A 133 -4.38 12.65 -2.12
CA GLU A 133 -2.96 12.48 -1.86
C GLU A 133 -2.56 13.32 -0.64
N ASP A 134 -2.00 12.66 0.37
CA ASP A 134 -1.54 13.33 1.58
C ASP A 134 -0.01 13.46 1.55
N ALA A 135 0.49 14.69 1.45
CA ALA A 135 1.92 14.96 1.37
C ALA A 135 2.70 14.53 2.63
N GLU A 136 2.03 14.45 3.78
CA GLU A 136 2.61 14.02 5.05
C GLU A 136 2.55 12.50 5.26
N LEU A 137 1.84 11.78 4.37
CA LEU A 137 1.71 10.33 4.44
C LEU A 137 2.77 9.62 3.60
N PHE A 138 3.42 8.62 4.19
CA PHE A 138 4.29 7.69 3.49
C PHE A 138 3.88 6.24 3.80
N ASP A 139 3.23 5.59 2.84
CA ASP A 139 2.83 4.18 2.87
C ASP A 139 3.86 3.32 2.13
N ASP A 140 4.69 2.60 2.89
CA ASP A 140 5.74 1.69 2.40
C ASP A 140 5.23 0.25 2.19
N THR A 141 3.93 0.00 2.33
CA THR A 141 3.34 -1.35 2.28
C THR A 141 3.73 -2.13 1.03
N ASP A 142 3.76 -1.47 -0.13
CA ASP A 142 4.11 -2.12 -1.41
C ASP A 142 5.59 -2.55 -1.42
N PHE A 143 6.48 -1.74 -0.84
CA PHE A 143 7.91 -2.03 -0.71
C PHE A 143 8.15 -3.16 0.29
N TYR A 144 7.53 -3.10 1.47
CA TYR A 144 7.60 -4.17 2.46
C TYR A 144 7.12 -5.52 1.88
N GLN A 145 6.03 -5.51 1.10
CA GLN A 145 5.55 -6.71 0.43
C GLN A 145 6.56 -7.28 -0.58
N GLN A 146 7.29 -6.43 -1.31
CA GLN A 146 8.36 -6.88 -2.20
C GLN A 146 9.52 -7.52 -1.41
N LEU A 147 9.98 -6.88 -0.33
CA LEU A 147 11.03 -7.45 0.52
C LEU A 147 10.62 -8.79 1.12
N LEU A 148 9.38 -8.90 1.59
CA LEU A 148 8.86 -10.15 2.13
C LEU A 148 8.84 -11.26 1.06
N ARG A 149 8.46 -10.93 -0.18
CA ARG A 149 8.50 -11.89 -1.30
C ARG A 149 9.93 -12.34 -1.57
N ASP A 150 10.88 -11.42 -1.59
CA ASP A 150 12.29 -11.74 -1.84
C ASP A 150 12.88 -12.64 -0.75
N VAL A 151 12.54 -12.37 0.52
CA VAL A 151 12.92 -13.22 1.66
C VAL A 151 12.31 -14.62 1.55
N ILE A 152 11.02 -14.72 1.23
CA ILE A 152 10.34 -16.01 1.03
C ILE A 152 10.99 -16.76 -0.14
N LYS A 153 11.27 -16.09 -1.25
CA LYS A 153 11.90 -16.67 -2.44
C LYS A 153 13.31 -17.16 -2.17
N ALA A 154 14.10 -16.41 -1.39
CA ALA A 154 15.45 -16.82 -1.00
C ALA A 154 15.45 -18.06 -0.10
N ARG A 155 14.43 -18.22 0.75
CA ARG A 155 14.32 -19.36 1.68
C ARG A 155 13.61 -20.58 1.11
N GLY A 156 12.70 -20.37 0.15
CA GLY A 156 11.73 -21.37 -0.29
C GLY A 156 12.01 -22.04 -1.64
N GLY A 157 13.26 -22.05 -2.12
CA GLY A 157 13.76 -22.79 -3.29
C GLY A 157 12.73 -23.25 -4.33
N ASP A 158 12.76 -22.61 -5.50
CA ASP A 158 12.02 -23.01 -6.71
C ASP A 158 10.49 -22.78 -6.68
N GLY A 159 10.08 -21.52 -6.83
CA GLY A 159 8.76 -21.09 -7.37
C GLY A 159 7.48 -21.40 -6.58
N ALA A 160 7.47 -22.44 -5.76
CA ALA A 160 6.29 -22.94 -5.06
C ALA A 160 5.82 -21.96 -3.98
N GLY A 161 6.75 -21.38 -3.20
CA GLY A 161 6.43 -20.41 -2.15
C GLY A 161 5.85 -19.08 -2.68
N GLU A 162 6.26 -18.63 -3.86
CA GLU A 162 5.76 -17.39 -4.48
C GLU A 162 4.34 -17.57 -5.04
N HIS A 163 4.07 -18.71 -5.68
CA HIS A 163 2.75 -19.06 -6.20
C HIS A 163 1.72 -19.22 -5.08
N ASP A 164 2.10 -19.90 -3.99
CA ASP A 164 1.22 -20.16 -2.85
C ASP A 164 0.90 -18.86 -2.07
N TRP A 165 1.90 -17.99 -1.89
CA TRP A 165 1.70 -16.67 -1.29
C TRP A 165 0.77 -15.79 -2.14
N MET A 166 0.93 -15.78 -3.47
CA MET A 166 0.07 -15.03 -4.41
C MET A 166 -1.37 -15.54 -4.38
N ALA A 167 -1.58 -16.85 -4.30
CA ALA A 167 -2.89 -17.47 -4.16
C ALA A 167 -3.56 -17.04 -2.84
N ALA A 168 -2.85 -17.13 -1.72
CA ALA A 168 -3.35 -16.70 -0.40
C ALA A 168 -3.68 -15.20 -0.36
N GLN A 169 -2.90 -14.35 -1.04
CA GLN A 169 -3.16 -12.91 -1.10
C GLN A 169 -4.40 -12.58 -1.93
N ARG A 170 -4.60 -13.29 -3.06
CA ARG A 170 -5.80 -13.15 -3.90
C ARG A 170 -7.05 -13.62 -3.17
N GLU A 171 -6.98 -14.73 -2.46
CA GLU A 171 -8.10 -15.24 -1.68
C GLU A 171 -8.51 -14.26 -0.56
N ARG A 172 -7.53 -13.72 0.18
CA ARG A 172 -7.80 -12.69 1.21
C ARG A 172 -8.42 -11.42 0.61
N LYS A 173 -7.95 -10.97 -0.56
CA LYS A 173 -8.52 -9.81 -1.26
C LYS A 173 -9.93 -10.08 -1.77
N ALA A 174 -10.20 -11.28 -2.30
CA ALA A 174 -11.53 -11.70 -2.74
C ALA A 174 -12.53 -11.75 -1.58
N ARG A 175 -12.12 -12.34 -0.43
CA ARG A 175 -12.92 -12.35 0.80
C ARG A 175 -13.22 -10.95 1.34
N ARG A 176 -12.31 -9.98 1.15
CA ARG A 176 -12.51 -8.57 1.57
C ARG A 176 -13.35 -7.74 0.59
N LYS A 177 -13.29 -8.07 -0.71
CA LYS A 177 -14.07 -7.40 -1.77
C LYS A 177 -15.43 -8.06 -2.02
N ALA A 178 -15.71 -9.21 -1.41
CA ALA A 178 -17.04 -9.80 -1.43
C ALA A 178 -18.02 -8.74 -0.92
N GLN A 179 -18.83 -8.22 -1.84
CA GLN A 179 -19.80 -7.18 -1.59
C GLN A 179 -20.82 -7.76 -0.60
N VAL A 180 -20.65 -7.40 0.67
CA VAL A 180 -21.60 -7.75 1.71
C VAL A 180 -22.88 -7.01 1.36
N ASP A 181 -23.95 -7.76 1.07
CA ASP A 181 -25.27 -7.21 0.77
C ASP A 181 -25.79 -6.45 2.01
N THR A 182 -25.56 -5.14 2.03
CA THR A 182 -25.82 -4.26 3.18
C THR A 182 -27.32 -4.13 3.45
N GLU A 183 -28.18 -4.34 2.44
CA GLU A 183 -29.64 -4.38 2.62
C GLU A 183 -30.10 -5.64 3.36
N ALA A 184 -29.30 -6.70 3.29
CA ALA A 184 -29.63 -7.99 3.90
C ALA A 184 -29.16 -8.10 5.36
N GLY A 185 -28.43 -7.11 5.89
CA GLY A 185 -27.93 -7.12 7.27
C GLY A 185 -29.00 -6.95 8.36
N LYS A 186 -30.24 -6.60 7.98
CA LYS A 186 -31.35 -6.34 8.93
C LYS A 186 -32.70 -6.86 8.45
N GLY A 187 -32.74 -8.07 7.89
CA GLY A 187 -34.00 -8.79 7.59
C GLY A 187 -34.94 -8.10 6.61
N ARG A 188 -34.50 -7.07 5.87
CA ARG A 188 -35.32 -6.32 4.91
C ARG A 188 -35.56 -7.08 3.59
N LYS A 189 -34.80 -8.15 3.37
CA LYS A 189 -34.88 -9.04 2.21
C LYS A 189 -35.03 -10.48 2.70
N ILE A 190 -36.10 -11.15 2.27
CA ILE A 190 -36.37 -12.55 2.61
C ILE A 190 -35.33 -13.43 1.92
N ARG A 191 -34.71 -14.34 2.68
CA ARG A 191 -33.78 -15.34 2.16
C ARG A 191 -34.39 -16.72 2.33
N TYR A 192 -34.34 -17.51 1.27
CA TYR A 192 -34.75 -18.91 1.29
C TYR A 192 -33.56 -19.78 1.73
N GLU A 193 -33.11 -19.58 2.97
CA GLU A 193 -32.07 -20.40 3.60
C GLU A 193 -32.73 -21.30 4.66
N VAL A 194 -32.38 -22.59 4.67
CA VAL A 194 -32.91 -23.54 5.66
C VAL A 194 -32.23 -23.29 7.01
N HIS A 195 -33.00 -22.92 8.03
CA HIS A 195 -32.50 -22.76 9.40
C HIS A 195 -32.55 -24.11 10.16
N PRO A 196 -31.40 -24.74 10.49
CA PRO A 196 -31.37 -26.07 11.09
C PRO A 196 -32.10 -26.16 12.44
N LYS A 197 -32.09 -25.07 13.22
CA LYS A 197 -32.78 -25.01 14.53
C LYS A 197 -34.31 -24.91 14.43
N LEU A 198 -34.83 -24.49 13.27
CA LEU A 198 -36.27 -24.36 13.02
C LEU A 198 -36.83 -25.56 12.25
N GLN A 199 -35.95 -26.46 11.78
CA GLN A 199 -36.37 -27.69 11.14
C GLN A 199 -37.10 -28.58 12.16
N ASN A 200 -38.25 -29.13 11.77
CA ASN A 200 -39.10 -30.00 12.62
C ASN A 200 -39.58 -29.33 13.92
N PHE A 201 -39.68 -28.00 13.97
CA PHE A 201 -40.13 -27.30 15.17
C PHE A 201 -41.57 -27.64 15.58
N MET A 202 -42.44 -27.91 14.61
CA MET A 202 -43.82 -28.36 14.83
C MET A 202 -44.19 -29.48 13.85
N VAL A 203 -45.05 -30.39 14.31
CA VAL A 203 -45.68 -31.41 13.47
C VAL A 203 -46.95 -30.81 12.87
N PRO A 204 -47.26 -31.04 11.58
CA PRO A 204 -48.54 -30.66 11.00
C PRO A 204 -49.68 -31.27 11.81
N VAL A 205 -50.52 -30.44 12.42
CA VAL A 205 -51.74 -30.88 13.07
C VAL A 205 -52.83 -30.83 12.01
N PRO A 206 -53.37 -31.97 11.55
CA PRO A 206 -54.50 -31.96 10.65
C PRO A 206 -55.67 -31.25 11.35
N ILE A 207 -56.27 -30.30 10.64
CA ILE A 207 -57.41 -29.53 11.13
C ILE A 207 -58.60 -30.51 11.16
N SER A 208 -58.85 -31.13 12.31
CA SER A 208 -59.99 -32.04 12.54
C SER A 208 -60.94 -31.50 13.62
N ARG A 209 -60.88 -30.20 13.92
CA ARG A 209 -61.76 -29.55 14.89
C ARG A 209 -62.69 -28.58 14.17
N GLY A 210 -63.79 -29.12 13.65
CA GLY A 210 -64.90 -28.34 13.06
C GLY A 210 -64.87 -28.35 11.53
N ASP A 211 -65.18 -29.50 10.95
CA ASP A 211 -65.07 -29.84 9.53
C ASP A 211 -65.92 -28.93 8.64
N TRP A 212 -65.28 -27.92 8.05
CA TRP A 212 -65.75 -27.36 6.79
C TRP A 212 -65.18 -28.23 5.68
N HIS A 213 -66.04 -28.77 4.84
CA HIS A 213 -65.57 -29.39 3.60
C HIS A 213 -64.96 -28.31 2.70
N GLU A 214 -63.96 -28.69 1.89
CA GLU A 214 -63.29 -27.78 0.96
C GLU A 214 -64.29 -26.99 0.08
N GLU A 215 -65.38 -27.65 -0.33
CA GLU A 215 -66.48 -27.05 -1.11
C GLU A 215 -67.19 -25.89 -0.38
N GLN A 216 -67.32 -25.98 0.94
CA GLN A 216 -67.92 -24.93 1.76
C GLN A 216 -66.97 -23.74 1.92
N ILE A 217 -65.65 -24.01 1.96
CA ILE A 217 -64.60 -23.01 2.04
C ILE A 217 -64.52 -22.24 0.70
N ASP A 218 -64.52 -22.96 -0.41
CA ASP A 218 -64.54 -22.39 -1.76
C ASP A 218 -65.81 -21.57 -2.01
N GLY A 219 -66.97 -22.09 -1.60
CA GLY A 219 -68.25 -21.38 -1.64
C GLY A 219 -68.20 -20.07 -0.85
N LEU A 220 -67.65 -20.11 0.37
CA LEU A 220 -67.47 -18.91 1.19
C LEU A 220 -66.55 -17.88 0.53
N PHE A 221 -65.36 -18.27 0.06
CA PHE A 221 -64.41 -17.34 -0.56
C PHE A 221 -64.90 -16.77 -1.89
N SER A 222 -65.69 -17.55 -2.64
CA SER A 222 -66.36 -17.05 -3.86
C SER A 222 -67.45 -16.01 -3.55
N SER A 223 -68.10 -16.10 -2.39
CA SER A 223 -69.15 -15.18 -1.94
C SER A 223 -68.59 -13.95 -1.18
N LEU A 224 -67.43 -14.09 -0.54
CA LEU A 224 -66.86 -13.14 0.44
C LEU A 224 -66.62 -11.72 -0.11
N LEU A 225 -66.39 -11.59 -1.41
CA LEU A 225 -66.09 -10.31 -2.07
C LEU A 225 -67.14 -9.89 -3.11
N GLY A 226 -68.34 -10.50 -3.06
CA GLY A 226 -69.51 -10.03 -3.77
C GLY A 226 -69.59 -10.48 -5.23
N ALA A 227 -70.15 -11.67 -5.45
CA ALA A 227 -70.95 -11.93 -6.66
C ALA A 227 -72.40 -11.44 -6.41
N GLY A 228 -72.54 -10.14 -6.11
CA GLY A 228 -73.78 -9.42 -6.33
C GLY A 228 -73.75 -8.88 -7.75
N SER A 229 -74.58 -9.43 -8.62
CA SER A 229 -74.87 -8.98 -10.00
C SER A 229 -73.75 -9.14 -11.04
N PHE A 230 -73.83 -10.20 -11.85
CA PHE A 230 -73.59 -10.09 -13.31
C PHE A 230 -74.55 -11.03 -14.06
N VAL A 231 -75.68 -10.44 -14.46
CA VAL A 231 -76.46 -10.64 -15.69
C VAL A 231 -77.09 -12.03 -15.97
N SER A 232 -78.42 -12.04 -16.01
CA SER A 232 -79.12 -12.28 -17.29
C SER A 232 -79.84 -11.00 -17.72
#